data_AF-A0A971IUA2-F1
#
_entry.id   AF-A0A971IUA2-F1
#
_cell.length_a   1.000
_cell.length_b   1.000
_cell.length_c   1.000
_cell.angle_alpha   90.00
_cell.angle_beta   90.00
_cell.angle_gamma   90.00
#
_symmetry.space_group_name_H-M   'P 1'
#
loop_
_entity.id
_entity.type
_entity.pdbx_description
1 polymer ?
#
loop_
_entity_poly.entity_id
_entity_poly.type
_entity_poly.pdbx_seq_one_letter_code
_entity_poly.pdbx_strand_id
1 'polypeptide(L)'
;MWKTRLKEYGQKGLPMGLRLFLLLTLFLSSIILGVLLILFTAGIFKSVLLIHKPVLEGELNHITDSVSKSFGKLSVQAVELAEELSLSIEQNINKYGGSISNLQEYPELLEYLLNEELDMLMGALEKSRASGAFIILDATVNPNLPGAENSRSCIYLKNMEPNIINEMSANVRYYTGPMTIARNNEIHVLPQWQMEMDATSFPYFEKVITTSRKQKLPLSRLYKWSE
;
A
#
# COMPACT_ATOMS: atom_id res chain seq x y z
N MET A 1 44.07 -13.84 67.87
CA MET A 1 44.59 -13.46 66.53
C MET A 1 43.52 -12.89 65.58
N TRP A 2 42.36 -12.41 66.06
CA TRP A 2 41.26 -11.89 65.20
C TRP A 2 40.92 -10.41 65.47
N LYS A 3 41.22 -9.88 66.67
CA LYS A 3 41.00 -8.46 67.02
C LYS A 3 41.95 -7.48 66.32
N THR A 4 43.07 -7.94 65.78
CA THR A 4 44.05 -7.07 65.10
C THR A 4 43.71 -6.84 63.63
N ARG A 5 42.98 -7.74 62.95
CA ARG A 5 42.56 -7.52 61.55
C ARG A 5 41.36 -6.59 61.39
N LEU A 6 40.53 -6.43 62.44
CA LEU A 6 39.40 -5.50 62.43
C LEU A 6 39.81 -4.05 62.72
N LYS A 7 41.03 -3.81 63.24
CA LYS A 7 41.52 -2.46 63.54
C LYS A 7 42.22 -1.77 62.36
N GLU A 8 42.62 -2.52 61.34
CA GLU A 8 43.30 -1.98 60.14
C GLU A 8 42.37 -1.31 59.12
N TYR A 9 41.06 -1.59 59.18
CA TYR A 9 40.07 -0.91 58.31
C TYR A 9 39.61 0.44 58.85
N GLY A 10 39.87 0.75 60.13
CA GLY A 10 39.41 2.00 60.77
C GLY A 10 40.40 3.17 60.75
N GLN A 11 41.62 2.98 60.23
CA GLN A 11 42.72 3.95 60.41
C GLN A 11 43.54 4.30 59.15
N LYS A 12 43.08 3.94 57.96
CA LYS A 12 43.59 4.55 56.72
C LYS A 12 42.59 5.60 56.25
N GLY A 13 42.78 6.83 56.72
CA GLY A 13 42.08 7.97 56.14
C GLY A 13 42.35 8.00 54.62
N LEU A 14 41.30 8.29 53.84
CA LEU A 14 41.39 8.40 52.37
C LEU A 14 42.64 9.24 51.98
N PRO A 15 43.48 8.78 51.03
CA PRO A 15 44.65 9.53 50.60
C PRO A 15 44.24 10.94 50.13
N MET A 16 45.07 11.94 50.43
CA MET A 16 44.73 13.37 50.25
C MET A 16 44.27 13.71 48.83
N GLY A 17 44.88 13.07 47.82
CA GLY A 17 44.49 13.20 46.40
C GLY A 17 43.11 12.62 46.08
N LEU A 18 42.71 11.51 46.72
CA LEU A 18 41.39 10.93 46.56
C LEU A 18 40.31 11.79 47.22
N ARG A 19 40.62 12.40 48.36
CA ARG A 19 39.71 13.37 49.01
C ARG A 19 39.48 14.59 48.14
N LEU A 20 40.54 15.16 47.56
CA LEU A 20 40.46 16.30 46.65
C LEU A 20 39.67 15.94 45.38
N PHE A 21 39.91 14.75 44.82
CA PHE A 21 39.20 14.26 43.64
C PHE A 21 37.70 14.09 43.91
N LEU A 22 37.32 13.47 45.04
CA LEU A 22 35.92 13.32 45.45
C LEU A 22 35.25 14.68 45.68
N LEU A 23 35.94 15.62 46.31
CA LEU A 23 35.42 16.96 46.57
C LEU A 23 35.23 17.75 45.26
N LEU A 24 36.17 17.67 44.33
CA LEU A 24 36.06 18.28 43.00
C LEU A 24 34.91 17.68 42.19
N THR A 25 34.76 16.35 42.22
CA THR A 25 33.67 15.65 41.52
C THR A 25 32.31 16.02 42.09
N LEU A 26 32.19 16.10 43.43
CA LEU A 26 30.98 16.56 44.10
C LEU A 26 30.65 18.02 43.77
N PHE A 27 31.66 18.90 43.74
CA PHE A 27 31.48 20.29 43.38
C PHE A 27 31.01 20.47 41.94
N LEU A 28 31.65 19.79 40.99
CA LEU A 28 31.25 19.83 39.58
C LEU A 28 29.84 19.24 39.37
N SER A 29 29.53 18.14 40.05
CA SER A 29 28.20 17.54 40.04
C SER A 29 27.14 18.52 40.59
N SER A 30 27.45 19.23 41.67
CA SER A 30 26.55 20.24 42.25
C SER A 30 26.26 21.39 41.29
N ILE A 31 27.26 21.84 40.51
CA ILE A 31 27.06 22.89 39.49
C ILE A 31 26.14 22.39 38.37
N ILE A 32 26.41 21.20 37.83
CA ILE A 32 25.60 20.61 36.75
C ILE A 32 24.15 20.40 37.23
N LEU A 33 23.98 19.90 38.46
CA LEU A 33 22.66 19.71 39.06
C LEU A 33 21.93 21.05 39.24
N GLY A 34 22.63 22.09 39.69
CA GLY A 34 22.08 23.44 39.83
C GLY A 34 21.59 24.01 38.49
N VAL A 35 22.40 23.88 37.44
CA VAL A 35 22.02 24.29 36.08
C VAL A 35 20.81 23.49 35.57
N LEU A 36 20.79 22.17 35.80
CA LEU A 36 19.67 21.31 35.40
C LEU A 36 18.37 21.69 36.13
N LEU A 37 18.45 21.99 37.43
CA LEU A 37 17.31 22.47 38.23
C LEU A 37 16.80 23.83 37.73
N ILE A 38 17.69 24.75 37.39
CA ILE A 38 17.30 26.04 36.79
C ILE A 38 16.61 25.82 35.45
N LEU A 39 17.16 24.99 34.57
CA LEU A 39 16.54 24.65 33.27
C LEU A 39 15.17 23.98 33.44
N PHE A 40 15.02 23.12 34.45
CA PHE A 40 13.78 22.40 34.75
C PHE A 40 12.71 23.33 35.32
N THR A 41 13.08 24.19 36.27
CA THR A 41 12.19 25.19 36.90
C THR A 41 11.80 26.30 35.92
N ALA A 42 12.73 26.74 35.06
CA ALA A 42 12.47 27.65 33.95
C ALA A 42 11.56 27.04 32.86
N GLY A 43 11.25 25.74 32.96
CA GLY A 43 10.29 25.08 32.08
C GLY A 43 10.78 24.86 30.66
N ILE A 44 12.08 25.03 30.37
CA ILE A 44 12.63 24.96 29.02
C ILE A 44 12.34 23.61 28.37
N PHE A 45 12.45 22.50 29.13
CA PHE A 45 12.08 21.17 28.64
C PHE A 45 10.58 21.01 28.35
N LYS A 46 9.70 21.66 29.12
CA LYS A 46 8.26 21.65 28.88
C LYS A 46 7.91 22.47 27.64
N SER A 47 8.52 23.64 27.47
CA SER A 47 8.31 24.51 26.31
C SER A 47 8.76 23.85 25.01
N VAL A 48 9.88 23.13 25.01
CA VAL A 48 10.34 22.36 23.83
C VAL A 48 9.32 21.28 23.44
N LEU A 49 8.83 20.50 24.40
CA LEU A 49 7.81 19.46 24.14
C LEU A 49 6.47 20.06 23.67
N LEU A 50 6.07 21.20 24.24
CA LEU A 50 4.86 21.94 23.87
C LEU A 50 4.90 22.52 22.46
N ILE A 51 6.09 22.73 21.89
CA ILE A 51 6.25 23.24 20.51
C ILE A 51 6.26 22.07 19.51
N HIS A 52 6.97 20.98 19.80
CA HIS A 52 7.11 19.88 18.82
C HIS A 52 5.85 19.04 18.67
N LYS A 53 5.09 18.82 19.76
CA LYS A 53 3.86 18.02 19.71
C LYS A 53 2.80 18.59 18.75
N PRO A 54 2.37 19.86 18.85
CA PRO A 54 1.35 20.41 17.95
C PRO A 54 1.84 20.52 16.50
N VAL A 55 3.15 20.70 16.27
CA VAL A 55 3.73 20.68 14.92
C VAL A 55 3.64 19.29 14.31
N LEU A 56 4.02 18.23 15.05
CA LEU A 56 3.91 16.86 14.59
C LEU A 56 2.45 16.43 14.41
N GLU A 57 1.54 16.84 15.30
CA GLU A 57 0.10 16.62 15.15
C GLU A 57 -0.45 17.35 13.92
N GLY A 58 0.00 18.59 13.67
CA GLY A 58 -0.36 19.34 12.47
C GLY A 58 0.09 18.67 11.17
N GLU A 59 1.35 18.22 11.11
CA GLU A 59 1.89 17.47 9.97
C GLU A 59 1.18 16.13 9.78
N LEU A 60 0.93 15.40 10.86
CA LEU A 60 0.19 14.14 10.81
C LEU A 60 -1.23 14.34 10.27
N ASN A 61 -1.93 15.38 10.73
CA ASN A 61 -3.27 15.72 10.23
C ASN A 61 -3.21 16.12 8.76
N HIS A 62 -2.24 16.94 8.36
CA HIS A 62 -2.06 17.34 6.97
C HIS A 62 -1.79 16.15 6.05
N ILE A 63 -0.90 15.24 6.47
CA ILE A 63 -0.62 14.00 5.74
C ILE A 63 -1.88 13.13 5.66
N THR A 64 -2.59 12.95 6.77
CA THR A 64 -3.83 12.16 6.81
C THR A 64 -4.88 12.73 5.86
N ASP A 65 -5.07 14.05 5.85
CA ASP A 65 -6.00 14.73 4.94
C ASP A 65 -5.56 14.62 3.48
N SER A 66 -4.26 14.74 3.20
CA SER A 66 -3.70 14.59 1.86
C SER A 66 -3.88 13.16 1.33
N VAL A 67 -3.63 12.16 2.18
CA VAL A 67 -3.85 10.74 1.89
C VAL A 67 -5.33 10.49 1.62
N SER A 68 -6.23 10.97 2.49
CA SER A 68 -7.68 10.84 2.32
C SER A 68 -8.17 11.45 1.01
N LYS A 69 -7.71 12.66 0.65
CA LYS A 69 -8.03 13.30 -0.64
C LYS A 69 -7.51 12.51 -1.83
N SER A 70 -6.30 11.96 -1.72
CA SER A 70 -5.68 11.15 -2.78
C SER A 70 -6.46 9.87 -3.02
N PHE A 71 -6.83 9.16 -1.96
CA PHE A 71 -7.71 7.98 -2.05
C PHE A 71 -9.09 8.34 -2.60
N GLY A 72 -9.70 9.44 -2.16
CA GLY A 72 -10.97 9.91 -2.71
C GLY A 72 -10.89 10.16 -4.22
N LYS A 73 -9.81 10.78 -4.70
CA LYS A 73 -9.57 10.98 -6.14
C LYS A 73 -9.37 9.66 -6.89
N LEU A 74 -8.59 8.73 -6.34
CA LEU A 74 -8.40 7.39 -6.91
C LEU A 74 -9.72 6.64 -7.05
N SER A 75 -10.60 6.73 -6.05
CA SER A 75 -11.90 6.06 -6.10
C SER A 75 -12.83 6.64 -7.16
N VAL A 76 -12.84 7.96 -7.36
CA VAL A 76 -13.59 8.57 -8.48
C VAL A 76 -13.05 8.07 -9.81
N GLN A 77 -11.73 8.07 -9.99
CA GLN A 77 -11.09 7.56 -11.22
C GLN A 77 -11.37 6.07 -11.45
N ALA A 78 -11.41 5.26 -10.39
CA ALA A 78 -11.73 3.84 -10.49
C ALA A 78 -13.19 3.58 -10.90
N VAL A 79 -14.14 4.41 -10.42
CA VAL A 79 -15.54 4.35 -10.85
C VAL A 79 -15.69 4.79 -12.31
N GLU A 80 -15.04 5.89 -12.71
CA GLU A 80 -15.02 6.35 -14.11
C GLU A 80 -14.47 5.25 -15.03
N LEU A 81 -13.33 4.65 -14.67
CA LEU A 81 -12.74 3.54 -15.43
C LEU A 81 -13.70 2.34 -15.53
N ALA A 82 -14.36 1.96 -14.43
CA ALA A 82 -15.29 0.84 -14.45
C ALA A 82 -16.50 1.10 -15.35
N GLU A 83 -17.01 2.34 -15.39
CA GLU A 83 -18.10 2.74 -16.28
C GLU A 83 -17.66 2.69 -17.76
N GLU A 84 -16.48 3.23 -18.08
CA GLU A 84 -15.92 3.21 -19.44
C GLU A 84 -15.65 1.79 -19.94
N LEU A 85 -15.00 0.95 -19.11
CA LEU A 85 -14.76 -0.47 -19.42
C LEU A 85 -16.06 -1.24 -19.63
N SER A 86 -17.06 -1.05 -18.75
CA SER A 86 -18.35 -1.74 -18.88
C SER A 86 -19.05 -1.39 -20.19
N LEU A 87 -19.05 -0.11 -20.57
CA LEU A 87 -19.63 0.36 -21.83
C LEU A 87 -18.87 -0.19 -23.05
N SER A 88 -17.53 -0.18 -23.02
CA SER A 88 -16.69 -0.68 -24.11
C SER A 88 -16.91 -2.18 -24.33
N ILE A 89 -16.92 -2.97 -23.25
CA ILE A 89 -17.15 -4.43 -23.31
C ILE A 89 -18.56 -4.74 -23.81
N GLU A 90 -19.59 -4.03 -23.33
CA GLU A 90 -20.96 -4.15 -23.83
C GLU A 90 -21.04 -3.87 -25.33
N GLN A 91 -20.42 -2.79 -25.79
CA GLN A 91 -20.41 -2.47 -27.22
C GLN A 91 -19.66 -3.53 -28.03
N ASN A 92 -18.52 -4.00 -27.54
CA ASN A 92 -17.69 -4.96 -28.24
C ASN A 92 -18.35 -6.33 -28.31
N ILE A 93 -18.93 -6.86 -27.23
CA ILE A 93 -19.61 -8.16 -27.27
C ILE A 93 -20.89 -8.15 -28.12
N ASN A 94 -21.64 -7.04 -28.11
CA ASN A 94 -22.85 -6.89 -28.92
C ASN A 94 -22.54 -6.95 -30.42
N LYS A 95 -21.37 -6.49 -30.87
CA LYS A 95 -20.93 -6.61 -32.28
C LYS A 95 -20.81 -8.07 -32.74
N TYR A 96 -20.55 -8.99 -31.81
CA TYR A 96 -20.46 -10.43 -32.07
C TYR A 96 -21.78 -11.18 -31.81
N GLY A 97 -22.87 -10.46 -31.55
CA GLY A 97 -24.19 -11.05 -31.26
C GLY A 97 -24.30 -11.70 -29.89
N GLY A 98 -23.31 -11.51 -29.03
CA GLY A 98 -23.29 -12.02 -27.66
C GLY A 98 -23.84 -11.03 -26.64
N SER A 99 -23.89 -11.46 -25.37
CA SER A 99 -24.20 -10.62 -24.21
C SER A 99 -23.27 -11.00 -23.06
N ILE A 100 -22.99 -10.07 -22.14
CA ILE A 100 -22.13 -10.32 -20.97
C ILE A 100 -22.65 -11.50 -20.14
N SER A 101 -23.97 -11.66 -20.07
CA SER A 101 -24.61 -12.78 -19.36
C SER A 101 -24.22 -14.15 -19.91
N ASN A 102 -23.84 -14.21 -21.19
CA ASN A 102 -23.49 -15.43 -21.91
C ASN A 102 -22.00 -15.50 -22.23
N LEU A 103 -21.16 -14.69 -21.59
CA LEU A 103 -19.73 -14.58 -21.91
C LEU A 103 -19.00 -15.93 -21.78
N GLN A 104 -19.43 -16.80 -20.87
CA GLN A 104 -18.86 -18.14 -20.70
C GLN A 104 -19.14 -19.09 -21.88
N GLU A 105 -20.15 -18.80 -22.71
CA GLU A 105 -20.46 -19.56 -23.94
C GLU A 105 -19.47 -19.28 -25.07
N TYR A 106 -18.72 -18.16 -24.99
CA TYR A 106 -17.79 -17.69 -26.02
C TYR A 106 -16.38 -17.43 -25.44
N PRO A 107 -15.69 -18.45 -24.90
CA PRO A 107 -14.36 -18.29 -24.31
C PRO A 107 -13.32 -17.75 -25.30
N GLU A 108 -13.51 -17.96 -26.61
CA GLU A 108 -12.66 -17.43 -27.68
C GLU A 108 -12.70 -15.90 -27.79
N LEU A 109 -13.75 -15.25 -27.30
CA LEU A 109 -13.87 -13.79 -27.32
C LEU A 109 -13.15 -13.13 -26.14
N LEU A 110 -12.79 -13.87 -25.08
CA LEU A 110 -12.22 -13.31 -23.87
C LEU A 110 -10.90 -12.57 -24.12
N GLU A 111 -10.00 -13.18 -24.89
CA GLU A 111 -8.72 -12.57 -25.22
C GLU A 111 -8.89 -11.29 -26.05
N TYR A 112 -9.79 -11.32 -27.03
CA TYR A 112 -10.12 -10.15 -27.84
C TYR A 112 -10.68 -9.02 -26.99
N LEU A 113 -11.70 -9.30 -26.15
CA LEU A 113 -12.31 -8.29 -25.29
C LEU A 113 -11.28 -7.68 -24.34
N LEU A 114 -10.44 -8.50 -23.72
CA LEU A 114 -9.37 -8.02 -22.85
C LEU A 114 -8.35 -7.16 -23.60
N ASN A 115 -8.00 -7.53 -24.82
CA ASN A 115 -7.03 -6.77 -25.63
C ASN A 115 -7.57 -5.37 -25.97
N GLU A 116 -8.85 -5.24 -26.32
CA GLU A 116 -9.48 -3.94 -26.62
C GLU A 116 -9.47 -2.99 -25.41
N GLU A 117 -9.51 -3.52 -24.18
CA GLU A 117 -9.51 -2.71 -22.95
C GLU A 117 -8.11 -2.33 -22.44
N LEU A 118 -7.04 -2.84 -23.06
CA LEU A 118 -5.67 -2.69 -22.57
C LEU A 118 -5.24 -1.21 -22.51
N ASP A 119 -5.47 -0.46 -23.58
CA ASP A 119 -5.06 0.94 -23.68
C ASP A 119 -5.75 1.81 -22.62
N MET A 120 -7.03 1.53 -22.36
CA MET A 120 -7.81 2.21 -21.33
C MET A 120 -7.25 1.90 -19.93
N LEU A 121 -6.89 0.64 -19.66
CA LEU A 121 -6.24 0.23 -18.41
C LEU A 121 -4.86 0.88 -18.22
N MET A 122 -4.04 0.93 -19.27
CA MET A 122 -2.74 1.61 -19.24
C MET A 122 -2.89 3.10 -18.96
N GLY A 123 -3.75 3.79 -19.71
CA GLY A 123 -4.00 5.21 -19.54
C GLY A 123 -4.53 5.54 -18.14
N ALA A 124 -5.41 4.70 -17.60
CA ALA A 124 -5.90 4.86 -16.23
C ALA A 124 -4.81 4.65 -15.18
N LEU A 125 -3.92 3.66 -15.37
CA LEU A 125 -2.79 3.41 -14.48
C LEU A 125 -1.81 4.60 -14.45
N GLU A 126 -1.49 5.14 -15.63
CA GLU A 126 -0.63 6.32 -15.75
C GLU A 126 -1.26 7.59 -15.13
N LYS A 127 -2.55 7.83 -15.43
CA LYS A 127 -3.30 9.00 -14.94
C LYS A 127 -3.49 8.98 -13.41
N SER A 128 -3.75 7.81 -12.86
CA SER A 128 -4.02 7.63 -11.42
C SER A 128 -2.76 7.56 -10.57
N ARG A 129 -1.62 7.19 -11.17
CA ARG A 129 -0.39 6.80 -10.45
C ARG A 129 -0.64 5.71 -9.41
N ALA A 130 -1.65 4.86 -9.65
CA ALA A 130 -1.92 3.70 -8.81
C ALA A 130 -0.75 2.70 -8.90
N SER A 131 -0.68 1.81 -7.92
CA SER A 131 0.27 0.68 -7.92
C SER A 131 -0.14 -0.42 -8.91
N GLY A 132 -1.38 -0.41 -9.40
CA GLY A 132 -1.85 -1.32 -10.41
C GLY A 132 -3.27 -1.02 -10.87
N ALA A 133 -3.63 -1.59 -12.02
CA ALA A 133 -4.95 -1.49 -12.64
C ALA A 133 -5.33 -2.86 -13.18
N PHE A 134 -6.58 -3.27 -12.99
CA PHE A 134 -7.03 -4.58 -13.42
C PHE A 134 -8.50 -4.58 -13.85
N ILE A 135 -8.82 -5.56 -14.68
CA ILE A 135 -10.17 -5.96 -15.07
C ILE A 135 -10.31 -7.46 -14.86
N ILE A 136 -11.47 -7.91 -14.37
CA ILE A 136 -11.79 -9.33 -14.20
C ILE A 136 -13.15 -9.58 -14.85
N LEU A 137 -13.22 -10.57 -15.72
CA LEU A 137 -14.44 -11.05 -16.36
C LEU A 137 -14.90 -12.33 -15.65
N ASP A 138 -16.21 -12.46 -15.41
CA ASP A 138 -16.80 -13.65 -14.79
C ASP A 138 -16.95 -14.82 -15.79
N ALA A 139 -15.84 -15.20 -16.42
CA ALA A 139 -15.73 -16.27 -17.38
C ALA A 139 -14.30 -16.81 -17.41
N THR A 140 -14.13 -18.08 -17.78
CA THR A 140 -12.83 -18.73 -17.99
C THR A 140 -12.65 -19.18 -19.44
N VAL A 141 -11.41 -19.11 -19.92
CA VAL A 141 -10.97 -19.62 -21.22
C VAL A 141 -11.17 -21.13 -21.34
N ASN A 142 -11.07 -21.87 -20.24
CA ASN A 142 -11.25 -23.34 -20.28
C ASN A 142 -12.08 -23.86 -19.10
N PRO A 143 -13.41 -24.01 -19.29
CA PRO A 143 -14.30 -24.49 -18.23
C PRO A 143 -14.12 -25.98 -17.89
N ASN A 144 -13.36 -26.74 -18.70
CA ASN A 144 -13.16 -28.17 -18.50
C ASN A 144 -11.94 -28.50 -17.62
N LEU A 145 -11.15 -27.49 -17.22
CA LEU A 145 -9.99 -27.72 -16.36
C LEU A 145 -10.42 -27.94 -14.90
N PRO A 146 -9.71 -28.79 -14.14
CA PRO A 146 -9.86 -28.84 -12.70
C PRO A 146 -9.58 -27.46 -12.07
N GLY A 147 -10.50 -26.95 -11.26
CA GLY A 147 -10.38 -25.62 -10.63
C GLY A 147 -10.90 -24.45 -11.48
N ALA A 148 -11.44 -24.73 -12.69
CA ALA A 148 -12.01 -23.70 -13.57
C ALA A 148 -13.15 -22.89 -12.93
N GLU A 149 -13.85 -23.47 -11.95
CA GLU A 149 -14.88 -22.79 -11.17
C GLU A 149 -14.36 -21.56 -10.41
N ASN A 150 -13.05 -21.51 -10.12
CA ASN A 150 -12.37 -20.40 -9.46
C ASN A 150 -11.55 -19.54 -10.44
N SER A 151 -11.35 -20.00 -11.68
CA SER A 151 -10.51 -19.29 -12.65
C SER A 151 -11.29 -18.21 -13.38
N ARG A 152 -10.75 -17.00 -13.47
CA ARG A 152 -11.41 -15.84 -14.09
C ARG A 152 -10.47 -15.12 -15.05
N SER A 153 -10.95 -14.90 -16.27
CA SER A 153 -10.22 -14.15 -17.28
C SER A 153 -10.02 -12.71 -16.83
N CYS A 154 -8.79 -12.20 -16.97
CA CYS A 154 -8.37 -10.97 -16.31
C CYS A 154 -7.23 -10.31 -17.09
N ILE A 155 -7.11 -8.99 -16.99
CA ILE A 155 -5.82 -8.30 -17.15
C ILE A 155 -5.49 -7.66 -15.82
N TYR A 156 -4.26 -7.87 -15.32
CA TYR A 156 -3.72 -7.12 -14.20
C TYR A 156 -2.36 -6.53 -14.57
N LEU A 157 -2.30 -5.20 -14.64
CA LEU A 157 -1.10 -4.40 -14.79
C LEU A 157 -0.61 -3.91 -13.43
N LYS A 158 0.68 -4.08 -13.17
CA LYS A 158 1.35 -3.59 -11.96
C LYS A 158 2.32 -2.48 -12.33
N ASN A 159 2.17 -1.33 -11.68
CA ASN A 159 3.16 -0.25 -11.74
C ASN A 159 4.23 -0.55 -10.69
N MET A 160 5.38 -1.06 -11.12
CA MET A 160 6.52 -1.26 -10.23
C MET A 160 7.15 0.09 -9.91
N GLU A 161 7.86 0.17 -8.77
CA GLU A 161 8.52 1.42 -8.35
C GLU A 161 9.30 2.06 -9.52
N PRO A 162 9.25 3.41 -9.63
CA PRO A 162 9.97 4.12 -10.66
C PRO A 162 11.44 3.74 -10.56
N ASN A 163 12.02 3.35 -11.69
CA ASN A 163 13.46 3.19 -11.77
C ASN A 163 14.08 4.57 -11.51
N ILE A 164 15.10 4.67 -10.65
CA ILE A 164 15.75 5.92 -10.21
C ILE A 164 16.22 6.80 -11.40
N ILE A 165 16.32 6.19 -12.58
CA ILE A 165 16.74 6.81 -13.84
C ILE A 165 15.58 7.56 -14.54
N ASN A 166 14.31 7.19 -14.31
CA ASN A 166 13.18 7.77 -15.01
C ASN A 166 11.95 7.90 -14.09
N GLU A 167 11.96 8.94 -13.25
CA GLU A 167 10.87 9.27 -12.30
C GLU A 167 9.52 9.58 -13.00
N MET A 168 9.50 9.70 -14.33
CA MET A 168 8.33 10.12 -15.12
C MET A 168 7.62 9.02 -15.91
N SER A 169 8.20 7.83 -16.10
CA SER A 169 7.56 6.74 -16.86
C SER A 169 7.08 5.63 -15.93
N ALA A 170 5.80 5.26 -16.03
CA ALA A 170 5.27 4.10 -15.31
C ALA A 170 6.05 2.83 -15.70
N ASN A 171 6.57 2.10 -14.72
CA ASN A 171 7.24 0.82 -14.95
C ASN A 171 6.18 -0.27 -14.97
N VAL A 172 5.36 -0.26 -16.02
CA VAL A 172 4.23 -1.17 -16.18
C VAL A 172 4.76 -2.58 -16.43
N ARG A 173 4.31 -3.51 -15.59
CA ARG A 173 4.57 -4.94 -15.74
C ARG A 173 3.25 -5.71 -15.82
N TYR A 174 3.24 -6.73 -16.66
CA TYR A 174 2.10 -7.61 -16.84
C TYR A 174 2.11 -8.70 -15.76
N TYR A 175 1.08 -8.74 -14.92
CA TYR A 175 0.99 -9.67 -13.78
C TYR A 175 -0.02 -10.81 -14.02
N THR A 176 -1.13 -10.56 -14.68
CA THR A 176 -2.13 -11.61 -14.99
C THR A 176 -2.81 -11.31 -16.32
N GLY A 177 -3.12 -12.34 -17.09
CA GLY A 177 -3.91 -12.27 -18.31
C GLY A 177 -3.28 -13.00 -19.50
N PRO A 178 -3.92 -12.99 -20.68
CA PRO A 178 -3.41 -13.70 -21.87
C PRO A 178 -2.00 -13.25 -22.27
N MET A 179 -1.09 -14.22 -22.44
CA MET A 179 0.32 -13.95 -22.77
C MET A 179 0.49 -13.26 -24.14
N THR A 180 -0.43 -13.54 -25.06
CA THR A 180 -0.49 -12.92 -26.40
C THR A 180 -0.63 -11.40 -26.32
N ILE A 181 -1.47 -10.90 -25.41
CA ILE A 181 -1.68 -9.47 -25.19
C ILE A 181 -0.38 -8.81 -24.73
N ALA A 182 0.30 -9.40 -23.74
CA ALA A 182 1.57 -8.88 -23.24
C ALA A 182 2.65 -8.86 -24.33
N ARG A 183 2.74 -9.94 -25.12
CA ARG A 183 3.73 -10.08 -26.19
C ARG A 183 3.50 -9.09 -27.33
N ASN A 184 2.25 -8.92 -27.76
CA ASN A 184 1.90 -8.03 -28.88
C ASN A 184 2.10 -6.54 -28.53
N ASN A 185 1.98 -6.20 -27.24
CA ASN A 185 2.14 -4.84 -26.74
C ASN A 185 3.50 -4.59 -26.06
N GLU A 186 4.46 -5.51 -26.22
CA GLU A 186 5.82 -5.42 -25.68
C GLU A 186 5.89 -5.15 -24.16
N ILE A 187 4.89 -5.62 -23.41
CA ILE A 187 4.82 -5.44 -21.95
C ILE A 187 5.64 -6.53 -21.29
N HIS A 188 6.52 -6.12 -20.39
CA HIS A 188 7.33 -7.06 -19.62
C HIS A 188 6.46 -7.82 -18.62
N VAL A 189 6.53 -9.15 -18.70
CA VAL A 189 5.78 -10.07 -17.84
C VAL A 189 6.56 -10.38 -16.55
N LEU A 190 5.86 -10.41 -15.42
CA LEU A 190 6.46 -10.79 -14.14
C LEU A 190 6.64 -12.31 -14.02
N PRO A 191 7.67 -12.79 -13.30
CA PRO A 191 7.86 -14.24 -13.08
C PRO A 191 6.66 -14.93 -12.39
N GLN A 192 5.89 -14.18 -11.61
CA GLN A 192 4.67 -14.65 -10.93
C GLN A 192 3.45 -14.71 -11.83
N TRP A 193 3.60 -14.43 -13.13
CA TRP A 193 2.47 -14.30 -14.05
C TRP A 193 1.58 -15.53 -14.10
N GLN A 194 0.29 -15.29 -14.20
CA GLN A 194 -0.75 -16.30 -14.38
C GLN A 194 -1.64 -15.93 -15.57
N MET A 195 -2.15 -16.93 -16.28
CA MET A 195 -3.03 -16.70 -17.43
C MET A 195 -4.41 -16.17 -17.01
N GLU A 196 -4.94 -16.66 -15.90
CA GLU A 196 -6.22 -16.28 -15.33
C GLU A 196 -6.07 -15.96 -13.84
N MET A 197 -6.98 -15.15 -13.31
CA MET A 197 -7.05 -14.82 -11.90
C MET A 197 -7.79 -15.92 -11.14
N ASP A 198 -7.22 -16.38 -10.03
CA ASP A 198 -7.94 -17.21 -9.08
C ASP A 198 -8.85 -16.35 -8.20
N ALA A 199 -10.16 -16.53 -8.34
CA ALA A 199 -11.19 -15.82 -7.61
C ALA A 199 -11.11 -16.05 -6.09
N THR A 200 -10.54 -17.18 -5.62
CA THR A 200 -10.36 -17.41 -4.18
C THR A 200 -9.27 -16.53 -3.57
N SER A 201 -8.29 -16.14 -4.38
CA SER A 201 -7.24 -15.17 -4.02
C SER A 201 -7.78 -13.74 -3.90
N PHE A 202 -8.97 -13.46 -4.47
CA PHE A 202 -9.63 -12.15 -4.38
C PHE A 202 -10.99 -12.26 -3.64
N PRO A 203 -11.00 -12.28 -2.29
CA PRO A 203 -12.17 -12.59 -1.48
C PRO A 203 -13.37 -11.63 -1.67
N TYR A 204 -13.16 -10.51 -2.36
CA TYR A 204 -14.20 -9.54 -2.65
C TYR A 204 -14.87 -9.73 -4.00
N PHE A 205 -14.30 -10.54 -4.90
CA PHE A 205 -14.83 -10.77 -6.25
C PHE A 205 -16.24 -11.36 -6.17
N GLU A 206 -16.38 -12.47 -5.43
CA GLU A 206 -17.66 -13.16 -5.27
C GLU A 206 -18.72 -12.23 -4.65
N LYS A 207 -18.33 -11.41 -3.66
CA LYS A 207 -19.23 -10.43 -3.03
C LYS A 207 -19.70 -9.38 -4.02
N VAL A 208 -18.80 -8.83 -4.85
CA VAL A 208 -19.14 -7.82 -5.86
C VAL A 208 -20.07 -8.41 -6.92
N ILE A 209 -19.74 -9.57 -7.49
CA ILE A 209 -20.55 -10.27 -8.50
C ILE A 209 -21.92 -10.66 -7.95
N THR A 210 -21.99 -11.18 -6.72
CA THR A 210 -23.27 -11.54 -6.09
C THR A 210 -24.14 -10.31 -5.84
N THR A 211 -23.52 -9.18 -5.48
CA THR A 211 -24.25 -7.93 -5.23
C THR A 211 -24.77 -7.33 -6.53
N SER A 212 -23.96 -7.30 -7.59
CA SER A 212 -24.37 -6.77 -8.91
C SER A 212 -25.52 -7.58 -9.53
N ARG A 213 -25.53 -8.90 -9.35
CA ARG A 213 -26.65 -9.76 -9.79
C ARG A 213 -27.97 -9.48 -9.05
N LYS A 214 -27.90 -9.05 -7.78
CA LYS A 214 -29.08 -8.84 -6.92
C LYS A 214 -29.58 -7.41 -6.93
N GLN A 215 -28.71 -6.43 -7.15
CA GLN A 215 -29.01 -5.00 -7.02
C GLN A 215 -28.89 -4.29 -8.36
N LYS A 216 -29.95 -3.57 -8.75
CA LYS A 216 -29.95 -2.68 -9.94
C LYS A 216 -29.42 -1.27 -9.63
N LEU A 217 -28.50 -1.14 -8.68
CA LEU A 217 -27.91 0.15 -8.34
C LEU A 217 -26.96 0.59 -9.47
N PRO A 218 -26.77 1.90 -9.69
CA PRO A 218 -25.77 2.38 -10.64
C PRO A 218 -24.36 1.93 -10.22
N LEU A 219 -23.44 1.81 -11.19
CA LEU A 219 -22.03 1.41 -10.97
C LEU A 219 -21.34 2.27 -9.89
N SER A 220 -21.61 3.57 -9.88
CA SER A 220 -21.20 4.52 -8.83
C SER A 220 -21.69 4.20 -7.40
N ARG A 221 -22.53 3.18 -7.21
CA ARG A 221 -22.97 2.67 -5.89
C ARG A 221 -22.64 1.19 -5.68
N LEU A 222 -21.93 0.58 -6.63
CA LEU A 222 -21.47 -0.81 -6.59
C LEU A 222 -19.94 -0.90 -6.44
N TYR A 223 -19.34 0.05 -5.73
CA TYR A 223 -17.92 -0.01 -5.35
C TYR A 223 -17.75 -0.48 -3.90
N LYS A 224 -16.63 -1.13 -3.62
CA LYS A 224 -16.24 -1.52 -2.27
C LYS A 224 -14.99 -0.77 -1.85
N TRP A 225 -15.05 -0.10 -0.69
CA TRP A 225 -13.87 0.29 0.06
C TRP A 225 -13.38 -0.87 0.92
N SER A 226 -12.10 -1.20 0.84
CA SER A 226 -11.42 -1.97 1.88
C SER A 226 -10.86 -0.97 2.90
N GLU A 227 -11.25 -1.14 4.17
CA GLU A 227 -10.58 -0.50 5.30
C GLU A 227 -9.18 -1.10 5.51
#